data_AF-A0A9D6M832-F1
#
_entry.id   AF-A0A9D6M832-F1
#
_cell.length_a   1.000
_cell.length_b   1.000
_cell.length_c   1.000
_cell.angle_alpha   90.00
_cell.angle_beta   90.00
_cell.angle_gamma   90.00
#
_symmetry.space_group_name_H-M   'P 1'
#
loop_
_entity.id
_entity.type
_entity.pdbx_description
1 polymer ?
#
loop_
_entity_poly.entity_id
_entity_poly.type
_entity_poly.pdbx_seq_one_letter_code
_entity_poly.pdbx_strand_id
1 'polypeptide(L)'
;MWKIDGALYPDVDPPETVETLAAQVDFIARLCAAWDFGLLPDWETIEEIRRAAWLQAVDACQLLTSPTYHLLRRWHHLSPLPFLGSIPAYIRDDPNLAFV
;
A
#
# COMPACT_ATOMS: atom_id res chain seq x y z
N MET A 1 -18.84 -8.84 -6.09
CA MET A 1 -17.69 -9.55 -5.49
C MET A 1 -16.49 -9.07 -6.26
N TRP A 2 -15.57 -8.34 -5.63
CA TRP A 2 -14.34 -7.91 -6.28
C TRP A 2 -13.46 -9.15 -6.53
N LYS A 3 -12.59 -9.07 -7.53
CA LYS A 3 -11.71 -10.18 -7.91
C LYS A 3 -10.30 -9.87 -7.45
N ILE A 4 -9.66 -10.82 -6.79
CA ILE A 4 -8.26 -10.71 -6.39
C ILE A 4 -7.40 -10.79 -7.65
N ASP A 5 -6.55 -9.79 -7.86
CA ASP A 5 -5.56 -9.81 -8.92
C ASP A 5 -4.48 -10.86 -8.60
N GLY A 6 -4.46 -11.93 -9.40
CA GLY A 6 -3.49 -13.01 -9.26
C GLY A 6 -2.04 -12.56 -9.50
N ALA A 7 -1.82 -11.43 -10.19
CA ALA A 7 -0.48 -10.90 -10.39
C ALA A 7 0.21 -10.47 -9.08
N LEU A 8 -0.56 -10.24 -8.01
CA LEU A 8 -0.05 -9.97 -6.66
C LEU A 8 0.56 -11.19 -5.97
N TYR A 9 0.31 -12.40 -6.50
CA TYR A 9 0.77 -13.68 -5.96
C TYR A 9 1.59 -14.43 -7.01
N PRO A 10 2.78 -13.93 -7.39
CA PRO A 10 3.62 -14.58 -8.41
C PRO A 10 4.28 -15.88 -7.92
N ASP A 11 4.35 -16.05 -6.60
CA ASP A 11 5.07 -17.10 -5.89
C ASP A 11 4.17 -18.20 -5.31
N VAL A 12 2.86 -17.96 -5.23
CA VAL A 12 1.87 -18.84 -4.59
C VAL A 12 0.55 -18.78 -5.35
N ASP A 13 -0.31 -19.78 -5.15
CA ASP A 13 -1.68 -19.71 -5.67
C ASP A 13 -2.44 -18.54 -5.00
N PRO A 14 -3.09 -17.65 -5.78
CA PRO A 14 -3.86 -16.56 -5.21
C PRO A 14 -5.00 -17.10 -4.32
N PRO A 15 -5.25 -16.50 -3.14
CA PRO A 15 -6.35 -16.92 -2.29
C PRO A 15 -7.70 -16.65 -2.96
N GLU A 16 -8.70 -17.48 -2.66
CA GLU A 16 -10.07 -17.27 -3.15
C GLU A 16 -10.78 -16.13 -2.40
N THR A 17 -10.45 -15.93 -1.11
CA THR A 17 -11.03 -14.91 -0.24
C THR A 17 -9.97 -14.27 0.67
N VAL A 18 -10.25 -13.05 1.13
CA VAL A 18 -9.37 -12.27 2.03
C VAL A 18 -10.13 -11.87 3.30
N GLU A 19 -10.57 -12.88 4.06
CA GLU A 19 -11.48 -12.67 5.21
C GLU A 19 -10.75 -12.51 6.55
N THR A 20 -9.56 -13.08 6.68
CA THR A 20 -8.78 -12.98 7.92
C THR A 20 -7.91 -11.73 7.91
N LEU A 21 -7.66 -11.16 9.09
CA LEU A 21 -6.76 -10.01 9.21
C LEU A 21 -5.37 -10.32 8.61
N ALA A 22 -4.85 -11.52 8.84
CA ALA A 22 -3.56 -11.92 8.28
C ALA A 22 -3.57 -11.94 6.74
N ALA A 23 -4.63 -12.48 6.13
CA ALA A 23 -4.78 -12.46 4.68
C ALA A 23 -4.92 -11.02 4.14
N GLN A 24 -5.64 -10.15 4.85
CA GLN A 24 -5.77 -8.74 4.45
C GLN A 24 -4.45 -7.99 4.54
N VAL A 25 -3.66 -8.24 5.60
CA VAL A 25 -2.32 -7.66 5.76
C VAL A 25 -1.40 -8.13 4.63
N ASP A 26 -1.39 -9.42 4.32
CA ASP A 26 -0.61 -9.97 3.20
C ASP A 26 -1.03 -9.35 1.86
N PHE A 27 -2.33 -9.27 1.60
CA PHE A 27 -2.86 -8.63 0.40
C PHE A 27 -2.43 -7.17 0.27
N ILE A 28 -2.56 -6.36 1.34
CA ILE A 28 -2.12 -4.96 1.33
C ILE A 28 -0.62 -4.86 1.11
N ALA A 29 0.19 -5.74 1.72
CA ALA A 29 1.63 -5.71 1.53
C ALA A 29 2.04 -6.00 0.08
N ARG A 30 1.42 -7.01 -0.54
CA ARG A 30 1.64 -7.35 -1.96
C ARG A 30 1.16 -6.25 -2.89
N LEU A 31 0.00 -5.66 -2.61
CA LEU A 31 -0.53 -4.52 -3.34
C LEU A 31 0.41 -3.30 -3.26
N CYS A 32 0.87 -2.95 -2.07
CA CYS A 32 1.82 -1.85 -1.87
C CYS A 32 3.11 -2.09 -2.66
N ALA A 33 3.66 -3.31 -2.59
CA ALA A 33 4.85 -3.67 -3.35
C ALA A 33 4.63 -3.53 -4.86
N ALA A 34 3.55 -4.10 -5.40
CA ALA A 34 3.23 -3.99 -6.82
C ALA A 34 3.09 -2.53 -7.27
N TRP A 35 2.34 -1.74 -6.51
CA TRP A 35 2.05 -0.35 -6.86
C TRP A 35 3.27 0.56 -6.74
N ASP A 36 4.13 0.36 -5.73
CA ASP A 36 5.40 1.09 -5.58
C ASP A 36 6.35 0.88 -6.77
N PHE A 37 6.20 -0.22 -7.52
CA PHE A 37 6.97 -0.54 -8.73
C PHE A 37 6.19 -0.31 -10.04
N GLY A 38 5.05 0.39 -10.00
CA GLY A 38 4.31 0.83 -11.18
C GLY A 38 3.28 -0.15 -11.73
N LEU A 39 3.01 -1.26 -11.02
CA LEU A 39 1.87 -2.13 -11.32
C LEU A 39 0.62 -1.59 -10.60
N LEU A 40 -0.20 -0.85 -11.35
CA LEU A 40 -1.36 -0.15 -10.80
C LEU A 40 -2.52 -1.13 -10.55
N PRO A 41 -3.25 -1.02 -9.41
CA PRO A 41 -4.48 -1.76 -9.20
C PRO A 41 -5.61 -1.29 -10.11
N ASP A 42 -6.59 -2.16 -10.34
CA ASP A 42 -7.85 -1.80 -10.97
C ASP A 42 -8.74 -0.95 -10.05
N TRP A 43 -9.81 -0.40 -10.64
CA TRP A 43 -10.73 0.48 -9.91
C TRP A 43 -11.47 -0.26 -8.80
N GLU A 44 -11.88 -1.50 -9.05
CA GLU A 44 -12.60 -2.35 -8.11
C GLU A 44 -11.77 -2.64 -6.86
N THR A 45 -10.47 -2.89 -7.01
CA THR A 45 -9.53 -3.06 -5.88
C THR A 45 -9.42 -1.77 -5.08
N ILE A 46 -9.33 -0.60 -5.74
CA ILE A 46 -9.29 0.69 -5.05
C ILE A 46 -10.57 0.95 -4.25
N GLU A 47 -11.74 0.68 -4.82
CA GLU A 47 -13.01 0.83 -4.09
C GLU A 47 -13.08 -0.09 -2.87
N GLU A 48 -12.62 -1.33 -3.01
CA GLU A 48 -12.64 -2.31 -1.94
C GLU A 48 -11.71 -1.91 -0.78
N ILE A 49 -10.43 -1.66 -1.04
CA ILE A 49 -9.44 -1.38 0.02
C ILE A 49 -9.69 -0.06 0.74
N ARG A 50 -10.52 0.83 0.19
CA ARG A 50 -10.96 2.08 0.84
C ARG A 50 -12.07 1.87 1.86
N ARG A 51 -12.71 0.69 1.90
CA ARG A 51 -13.77 0.39 2.86
C ARG A 51 -13.20 0.28 4.28
N ALA A 52 -13.97 0.73 5.28
CA ALA A 52 -13.55 0.72 6.69
C ALA A 52 -13.11 -0.66 7.22
N ALA A 53 -13.58 -1.75 6.61
CA ALA A 53 -13.17 -3.11 6.94
C ALA A 53 -11.65 -3.34 6.79
N TRP A 54 -10.97 -2.55 5.95
CA TRP A 54 -9.54 -2.66 5.69
C TRP A 54 -8.67 -1.81 6.62
N LEU A 55 -9.26 -0.94 7.45
CA LEU A 55 -8.51 -0.02 8.31
C LEU A 55 -7.52 -0.78 9.19
N GLN A 56 -7.95 -1.86 9.81
CA GLN A 56 -7.11 -2.65 10.72
C GLN A 56 -5.92 -3.29 9.98
N ALA A 57 -6.15 -3.79 8.77
CA ALA A 57 -5.10 -4.39 7.94
C ALA A 57 -4.08 -3.33 7.50
N VAL A 58 -4.56 -2.15 7.07
CA VAL A 58 -3.68 -1.02 6.72
C VAL A 58 -2.88 -0.56 7.95
N ASP A 59 -3.48 -0.43 9.13
CA ASP A 59 -2.69 0.01 10.29
C ASP A 59 -1.62 -1.02 10.69
N ALA A 60 -1.94 -2.31 10.59
CA ALA A 60 -1.05 -3.41 10.94
C ALA A 60 0.15 -3.61 9.99
N CYS A 61 0.07 -3.20 8.72
CA CYS A 61 1.13 -3.46 7.72
C CYS A 61 2.48 -2.82 8.04
N GLN A 62 2.50 -1.62 8.63
CA GLN A 62 3.73 -0.90 9.02
C GLN A 62 4.83 -0.83 7.92
N LEU A 63 4.45 -0.70 6.65
CA LEU A 63 5.39 -0.64 5.51
C LEU A 63 5.97 0.76 5.35
N LEU A 64 6.81 1.17 6.29
CA LEU A 64 7.28 2.55 6.42
C LEU A 64 8.12 3.07 5.23
N THR A 65 8.62 2.18 4.38
CA THR A 65 9.37 2.49 3.16
C THR A 65 8.51 2.54 1.89
N SER A 66 7.21 2.23 1.99
CA SER A 66 6.30 2.16 0.84
C SER A 66 5.52 3.48 0.68
N PRO A 67 5.71 4.27 -0.40
CA PRO A 67 4.89 5.46 -0.63
C PRO A 67 3.39 5.11 -0.78
N THR A 68 3.06 3.95 -1.37
CA THR A 68 1.68 3.47 -1.47
C THR A 68 1.06 3.24 -0.09
N TYR A 69 1.80 2.62 0.83
CA TYR A 69 1.34 2.44 2.20
C TYR A 69 0.91 3.75 2.87
N HIS A 70 1.72 4.81 2.72
CA HIS A 70 1.41 6.13 3.27
C HIS A 70 0.18 6.76 2.62
N LEU A 71 -0.06 6.49 1.32
CA LEU A 71 -1.31 6.87 0.65
C LEU A 71 -2.51 6.15 1.27
N LEU A 72 -2.42 4.83 1.48
CA LEU A 72 -3.50 4.04 2.09
C LEU A 72 -3.81 4.51 3.52
N ARG A 73 -2.79 4.81 4.33
CA ARG A 73 -2.98 5.41 5.67
C ARG A 73 -3.78 6.70 5.60
N ARG A 74 -3.48 7.56 4.61
CA ARG A 74 -4.20 8.82 4.39
C ARG A 74 -5.67 8.60 4.03
N TRP A 75 -5.97 7.63 3.16
CA TRP A 75 -7.35 7.28 2.80
C TRP A 75 -8.17 6.77 3.98
N HIS A 76 -7.53 6.09 4.93
CA HIS A 76 -8.15 5.60 6.16
C HIS A 76 -8.08 6.58 7.33
N HIS A 77 -7.62 7.81 7.11
CA HIS A 77 -7.46 8.84 8.14
C HIS A 77 -6.61 8.40 9.34
N LEU A 78 -5.68 7.48 9.14
CA LEU A 78 -4.74 7.05 10.16
C LEU A 78 -3.68 8.12 10.42
N SER A 79 -3.14 8.17 11.63
CA SER A 79 -2.04 9.08 11.96
C SER A 79 -0.87 8.87 11.00
N PRO A 80 -0.26 9.95 10.47
CA PRO A 80 0.89 9.84 9.58
C PRO A 80 2.07 9.23 10.34
N LEU A 81 2.86 8.42 9.64
CA LEU A 81 4.08 7.80 10.15
C LEU A 81 5.29 8.34 9.38
N PRO A 82 6.50 8.33 9.96
CA PRO A 82 7.69 8.72 9.23
C PRO A 82 7.94 7.77 8.06
N PHE A 83 8.23 8.33 6.90
CA PHE A 83 8.74 7.55 5.77
C PHE A 83 10.21 7.19 6.02
N LEU A 84 10.52 5.90 6.07
CA LEU A 84 11.87 5.39 6.32
C LEU A 84 12.60 4.98 5.04
N GLY A 85 12.01 5.23 3.87
CA GLY A 85 12.69 4.98 2.60
C GLY A 85 13.83 5.97 2.38
N SER A 86 14.77 5.59 1.51
CA SER A 86 15.83 6.51 1.09
C SER A 86 15.23 7.60 0.23
N ILE A 87 15.42 8.87 0.62
CA ILE A 87 15.13 10.00 -0.26
C ILE A 87 16.12 9.88 -1.44
N PRO A 88 15.65 9.81 -2.71
CA PRO A 88 16.53 9.81 -3.85
C PRO A 88 17.49 11.00 -3.79
N ALA A 89 18.77 10.77 -4.07
CA ALA A 89 19.82 11.78 -3.88
C ALA A 89 19.47 13.11 -4.57
N TYR A 90 18.90 13.07 -5.77
CA TYR A 90 18.51 14.27 -6.51
C TYR A 90 17.37 15.08 -5.87
N ILE A 91 16.49 14.45 -5.06
CA ILE A 91 15.47 15.17 -4.28
C ILE A 91 16.13 15.75 -3.02
N ARG A 92 16.88 14.91 -2.30
CA ARG A 92 17.57 15.34 -1.05
C ARG A 92 18.51 16.52 -1.31
N ASP A 93 19.18 16.50 -2.45
CA ASP A 93 20.23 17.44 -2.82
C ASP A 93 19.67 18.58 -3.72
N ASP A 94 18.34 18.72 -3.85
CA ASP A 94 17.70 19.80 -4.61
C ASP A 94 17.81 21.15 -3.85
N PRO A 95 18.54 22.14 -4.38
CA PRO A 95 18.72 23.43 -3.71
C PRO A 95 17.42 24.24 -3.57
N ASN A 96 16.37 23.91 -4.34
CA ASN A 96 15.09 24.63 -4.29
C ASN A 96 14.28 24.26 -3.04
N LEU A 97 14.56 23.13 -2.39
CA LEU A 97 13.89 22.75 -1.15
C LEU A 97 14.21 23.69 0.02
N ALA A 98 15.19 24.58 -0.12
CA ALA A 98 15.45 25.64 0.85
C ALA A 98 14.38 26.75 0.89
N PHE A 99 13.40 26.74 -0.04
CA PHE A 99 12.40 27.81 -0.21
C PHE A 99 10.95 27.36 -0.02
N VAL A 100 10.71 26.13 0.46
CA VAL A 100 9.36 25.56 0.69
C VAL A 100 9.03 25.40 2.16
#